data_AF-A0A0N8GLG7-F1
#
_entry.id   AF-A0A0N8GLG7-F1
#
_cell.length_a   1.000
_cell.length_b   1.000
_cell.length_c   1.000
_cell.angle_alpha   90.00
_cell.angle_beta   90.00
_cell.angle_gamma   90.00
#
_symmetry.space_group_name_H-M   'P 1'
#
loop_
_entity.id
_entity.type
_entity.pdbx_description
1 polymer ?
#
loop_
_entity_poly.entity_id
_entity_poly.type
_entity_poly.pdbx_seq_one_letter_code
_entity_poly.pdbx_strand_id
1 'polypeptide(L)'
;MMTSETNLQQQLKQMVIKQKTTHLESPDDHLYLTSLYQLLHQYEEHVSKLVIQALQGSGEYTPFGLMDLLLEEFKKAEARTNSESQRLLHQYRLHKARLDEVYQLVKEILTTRNLGEHANGG
;
A
#
# COMPACT_ATOMS: atom_id res chain seq x y z
N MET A 1 8.13 -28.69 -8.82
CA MET A 1 7.11 -27.67 -9.22
C MET A 1 7.25 -26.53 -8.23
N MET A 2 7.68 -25.33 -8.67
CA MET A 2 7.63 -24.15 -7.81
C MET A 2 6.15 -23.81 -7.60
N THR A 3 5.68 -23.81 -6.36
CA THR A 3 4.28 -23.49 -6.05
C THR A 3 4.02 -22.03 -6.39
N SER A 4 2.82 -21.70 -6.87
CA SER A 4 2.44 -20.32 -7.25
C SER A 4 2.72 -19.31 -6.13
N GLU A 5 2.63 -19.76 -4.87
CA GLU A 5 2.98 -18.97 -3.67
C GLU A 5 4.46 -18.53 -3.64
N THR A 6 5.40 -19.38 -4.04
CA THR A 6 6.83 -19.01 -4.07
C THR A 6 7.10 -17.92 -5.11
N ASN A 7 6.33 -17.92 -6.21
CA ASN A 7 6.44 -16.91 -7.26
C ASN A 7 5.89 -15.55 -6.79
N LEU A 8 4.72 -15.55 -6.14
CA LEU A 8 4.12 -14.32 -5.59
C LEU A 8 4.97 -13.70 -4.49
N GLN A 9 5.55 -14.50 -3.59
CA GLN A 9 6.49 -13.99 -2.57
C GLN A 9 7.76 -13.40 -3.17
N GLN A 10 8.30 -13.97 -4.26
CA GLN A 10 9.46 -13.38 -4.95
C GLN A 10 9.10 -12.07 -5.66
N GLN A 11 7.92 -11.98 -6.27
CA GLN A 11 7.41 -10.73 -6.85
C GLN A 11 7.25 -9.65 -5.77
N LEU A 12 6.72 -10.01 -4.60
CA LEU A 12 6.58 -9.12 -3.46
C LEU A 12 7.94 -8.58 -2.99
N LYS A 13 8.94 -9.46 -2.80
CA LYS A 13 10.30 -9.04 -2.42
C LYS A 13 10.89 -8.05 -3.43
N GLN A 14 10.72 -8.30 -4.73
CA GLN A 14 11.22 -7.41 -5.77
C GLN A 14 10.52 -6.04 -5.75
N MET A 15 9.20 -6.00 -5.55
CA MET A 15 8.45 -4.74 -5.44
C MET A 15 8.89 -3.93 -4.22
N VAL A 16 9.05 -4.56 -3.05
CA VAL A 16 9.47 -3.90 -1.81
C VAL A 16 10.88 -3.35 -1.93
N ILE A 17 11.81 -4.11 -2.53
CA ILE A 17 13.17 -3.65 -2.79
C ILE A 17 13.15 -2.43 -3.72
N LYS A 18 12.30 -2.42 -4.74
CA LYS A 18 12.15 -1.28 -5.67
C LYS A 18 11.47 -0.05 -5.05
N GLN A 19 10.63 -0.22 -4.02
CA GLN A 19 9.93 0.90 -3.37
C GLN A 19 10.82 1.74 -2.46
N LYS A 20 11.90 1.17 -1.91
CA LYS A 20 12.76 1.75 -0.86
C LYS A 20 13.48 3.07 -1.22
N THR A 21 13.23 3.62 -2.40
CA THR A 21 13.87 4.83 -2.96
C THR A 21 12.91 5.99 -3.25
N THR A 22 11.61 5.86 -2.99
CA THR A 22 10.68 6.99 -3.19
C THR A 22 10.46 7.72 -1.87
N HIS A 23 11.39 8.59 -1.47
CA HIS A 23 11.12 9.53 -0.38
C HIS A 23 10.00 10.47 -0.83
N LEU A 24 8.84 10.38 -0.19
CA LEU A 24 7.81 11.40 -0.31
C LEU A 24 8.40 12.71 0.24
N GLU A 25 8.36 13.78 -0.55
CA GLU A 25 8.71 15.10 -0.05
C GLU A 25 7.70 15.47 1.05
N SER A 26 8.21 15.72 2.26
CA SER A 26 7.42 16.26 3.36
C SER A 26 6.79 17.57 2.90
N PRO A 27 5.48 17.79 3.16
CA PRO A 27 4.81 19.02 2.79
C PRO A 27 5.20 20.15 3.77
N ASP A 28 6.48 20.52 3.81
CA ASP A 28 7.02 21.47 4.81
C ASP A 28 6.41 22.89 4.70
N ASP A 29 5.72 23.21 3.59
CA ASP A 29 5.03 24.50 3.39
C ASP A 29 3.54 24.39 2.99
N HIS A 30 3.00 23.18 2.82
CA HIS A 30 1.62 22.98 2.34
C HIS A 30 0.71 22.38 3.40
N LEU A 31 0.26 23.21 4.35
CA LEU A 31 -0.73 22.86 5.40
C LEU A 31 -1.95 22.08 4.87
N TYR A 32 -2.31 22.29 3.60
CA TYR A 32 -3.48 21.67 2.95
C TYR A 32 -3.28 20.21 2.53
N LEU A 33 -2.04 19.75 2.41
CA LEU A 33 -1.71 18.36 2.04
C LEU A 33 -1.22 17.55 3.24
N THR A 34 -1.07 18.17 4.41
CA THR A 34 -0.59 17.51 5.63
C THR A 34 -1.46 16.32 6.02
N SER A 35 -2.79 16.47 6.01
CA SER A 35 -3.72 15.36 6.34
C SER A 35 -3.60 14.22 5.33
N LEU A 36 -3.53 14.53 4.04
CA LEU A 36 -3.33 13.54 2.98
C LEU A 36 -1.99 12.81 3.13
N TYR A 37 -0.91 13.54 3.40
CA TYR A 37 0.42 12.99 3.66
C TYR A 37 0.41 12.03 4.86
N GLN A 38 -0.20 12.43 5.97
CA GLN A 38 -0.32 11.59 7.17
C GLN A 38 -1.10 10.30 6.91
N LEU A 39 -2.22 10.38 6.17
CA LEU A 39 -3.00 9.20 5.80
C LEU A 39 -2.24 8.28 4.85
N LEU A 40 -1.47 8.85 3.91
CA LEU A 40 -0.65 8.09 2.98
C LEU A 40 0.50 7.37 3.71
N HIS A 41 1.11 8.03 4.70
CA HIS A 41 2.11 7.43 5.57
C HIS A 41 1.52 6.29 6.40
N GLN A 42 0.35 6.48 7.01
CA GLN A 42 -0.33 5.40 7.74
C GLN A 42 -0.70 4.22 6.83
N TYR A 43 -1.08 4.49 5.58
CA TYR A 43 -1.32 3.43 4.60
C TYR A 43 -0.04 2.68 4.25
N GLU A 44 1.07 3.38 4.04
CA GLU A 44 2.38 2.76 3.81
C GLU A 44 2.82 1.88 4.99
N GLU A 45 2.66 2.35 6.23
CA GLU A 45 2.96 1.58 7.43
C GLU A 45 2.09 0.31 7.51
N HIS A 46 0.80 0.42 7.19
CA HIS A 46 -0.12 -0.71 7.14
C HIS A 46 0.28 -1.73 6.08
N VAL A 47 0.55 -1.27 4.86
CA VAL A 47 1.04 -2.11 3.76
C VAL A 47 2.34 -2.80 4.16
N SER A 48 3.29 -2.08 4.76
CA SER A 48 4.56 -2.63 5.21
C SER A 48 4.39 -3.73 6.27
N LYS A 49 3.47 -3.57 7.21
CA LYS A 49 3.14 -4.62 8.18
C LYS A 49 2.58 -5.87 7.50
N LEU A 50 1.63 -5.70 6.58
CA LEU A 50 1.06 -6.81 5.81
C LEU A 50 2.10 -7.51 4.94
N VAL A 51 3.03 -6.75 4.33
CA VAL A 51 4.16 -7.30 3.56
C VAL A 51 5.01 -8.20 4.45
N ILE A 52 5.38 -7.73 5.65
CA ILE A 52 6.19 -8.52 6.59
C ILE A 52 5.47 -9.81 6.95
N GLN A 53 4.18 -9.73 7.28
CA GLN A 53 3.31 -10.88 7.55
C GLN A 53 3.28 -11.87 6.38
N ALA A 54 3.06 -11.39 5.15
CA ALA A 54 3.06 -12.21 3.94
C ALA A 54 4.40 -12.89 3.67
N LEU A 55 5.52 -12.20 3.92
CA LEU A 55 6.87 -12.74 3.74
C LEU A 55 7.27 -13.74 4.84
N GLN A 56 6.78 -13.54 6.06
CA GLN A 56 6.94 -14.49 7.17
C GLN A 56 5.99 -15.69 7.04
N GLY A 57 4.97 -15.57 6.19
CA GLY A 57 3.95 -16.59 6.05
C GLY A 57 3.07 -16.71 7.29
N SER A 58 2.82 -15.61 7.98
CA SER A 58 2.04 -15.58 9.22
C SER A 58 1.07 -14.41 9.23
N GLY A 59 -0.06 -14.58 9.91
CA GLY A 59 -1.10 -13.55 10.04
C GLY A 59 -2.17 -13.61 8.95
N GLU A 60 -3.12 -12.69 9.06
CA GLU A 60 -4.29 -12.62 8.19
C GLU A 60 -4.35 -11.26 7.50
N TYR A 61 -4.94 -11.26 6.30
CA TYR A 61 -5.19 -10.01 5.60
C TYR A 61 -6.17 -9.15 6.39
N THR A 62 -5.75 -7.92 6.73
CA THR A 62 -6.61 -6.93 7.37
C THR A 62 -6.83 -5.72 6.45
N PRO A 63 -8.09 -5.33 6.19
CA PRO A 63 -8.39 -4.18 5.37
C PRO A 63 -7.88 -2.89 6.02
N PHE A 64 -7.45 -1.91 5.22
CA PHE A 64 -7.05 -0.61 5.75
C PHE A 64 -8.28 0.20 6.14
N GLY A 65 -8.49 0.43 7.43
CA GLY A 65 -9.71 1.05 7.97
C GLY A 65 -9.92 2.53 7.61
N LEU A 66 -8.90 3.22 7.09
CA LEU A 66 -8.96 4.64 6.70
C LEU A 66 -8.92 4.84 5.18
N MET A 67 -9.20 3.79 4.39
CA MET A 67 -9.16 3.87 2.93
C MET A 67 -10.15 4.90 2.37
N ASP A 68 -11.39 4.93 2.87
CA ASP A 68 -12.39 5.91 2.45
C ASP A 68 -11.95 7.34 2.76
N LEU A 69 -11.37 7.56 3.93
CA LEU A 69 -10.85 8.86 4.33
C LEU A 69 -9.68 9.31 3.44
N LEU A 70 -8.77 8.38 3.11
CA LEU A 70 -7.67 8.64 2.19
C LEU A 70 -8.19 9.07 0.80
N LEU A 71 -9.20 8.37 0.26
CA LEU A 71 -9.81 8.70 -1.03
C LEU A 71 -10.54 10.06 -1.00
N GLU A 72 -11.21 10.37 0.09
CA GLU A 72 -11.87 11.67 0.28
C GLU A 72 -10.85 12.81 0.28
N GLU A 73 -9.73 12.65 0.99
CA GLU A 73 -8.66 13.66 1.03
C GLU A 73 -8.00 13.84 -0.34
N PHE A 74 -7.82 12.78 -1.13
CA PHE A 74 -7.40 12.90 -2.53
C PHE A 74 -8.39 13.75 -3.33
N LYS A 75 -9.69 13.47 -3.23
CA LYS A 75 -10.74 14.22 -3.95
C LYS A 75 -10.79 15.70 -3.53
N LYS A 76 -10.60 15.99 -2.24
CA LYS A 76 -10.51 17.38 -1.74
C LYS A 76 -9.27 18.10 -2.26
N ALA A 77 -8.14 17.40 -2.36
CA ALA A 77 -6.91 17.95 -2.94
C ALA A 77 -7.06 18.20 -4.46
N GLU A 78 -7.82 17.35 -5.17
CA GLU A 78 -8.12 17.51 -6.61
C GLU A 78 -8.96 18.73 -6.95
N ALA A 79 -9.88 19.10 -6.06
CA ALA A 79 -10.72 20.27 -6.25
C ALA A 79 -9.92 21.60 -6.20
N ARG A 80 -8.62 21.55 -5.87
CA ARG A 80 -7.77 22.73 -5.74
C ARG A 80 -6.96 23.00 -7.01
N THR A 81 -6.81 24.28 -7.33
CA THR A 81 -6.21 24.78 -8.58
C THR A 81 -4.76 25.26 -8.45
N ASN A 82 -4.11 25.06 -7.30
CA ASN A 82 -2.71 25.48 -7.13
C ASN A 82 -1.75 24.51 -7.85
N SER A 83 -0.98 25.02 -8.81
CA SER A 83 -0.03 24.27 -9.64
C SER A 83 1.03 23.48 -8.84
N GLU A 84 1.51 24.01 -7.72
CA GLU A 84 2.49 23.31 -6.87
C GLU A 84 1.84 22.15 -6.11
N SER A 85 0.64 22.39 -5.56
CA SER A 85 -0.15 21.35 -4.90
C SER A 85 -0.57 20.25 -5.88
N GLN A 86 -0.81 20.56 -7.15
CA GLN A 86 -1.10 19.57 -8.18
C GLN A 86 0.11 18.66 -8.49
N ARG A 87 1.32 19.22 -8.51
CA ARG A 87 2.55 18.44 -8.70
C ARG A 87 2.78 17.46 -7.55
N LEU A 88 2.64 17.91 -6.31
CA LEU A 88 2.75 17.06 -5.12
C LEU A 88 1.63 16.02 -5.07
N LEU A 89 0.40 16.41 -5.38
CA LEU A 89 -0.74 15.49 -5.47
C LEU A 89 -0.49 14.38 -6.51
N HIS A 90 0.12 14.73 -7.65
CA HIS A 90 0.51 13.73 -8.65
C HIS A 90 1.53 12.74 -8.11
N GLN A 91 2.57 13.19 -7.39
CA GLN A 91 3.53 12.31 -6.71
C GLN A 91 2.83 11.41 -5.69
N TYR A 92 1.91 11.96 -4.87
CA TYR A 92 1.16 11.20 -3.88
C TYR A 92 0.26 10.14 -4.51
N ARG A 93 -0.35 10.42 -5.68
CA ARG A 93 -1.12 9.41 -6.44
C ARG A 93 -0.25 8.29 -6.96
N LEU A 94 0.90 8.62 -7.56
CA LEU A 94 1.84 7.60 -8.04
C LEU A 94 2.32 6.72 -6.90
N HIS A 95 2.57 7.32 -5.73
CA HIS A 95 2.94 6.58 -4.53
C HIS A 95 1.80 5.67 -4.04
N LYS A 96 0.58 6.20 -3.92
CA LYS A 96 -0.61 5.41 -3.56
C LYS A 96 -0.81 4.24 -4.52
N ALA A 97 -0.71 4.47 -5.83
CA ALA A 97 -0.88 3.42 -6.83
C ALA A 97 0.12 2.27 -6.65
N ARG A 98 1.40 2.59 -6.37
CA ARG A 98 2.42 1.58 -6.07
C ARG A 98 2.12 0.83 -4.77
N LEU A 99 1.63 1.52 -3.74
CA LEU A 99 1.21 0.90 -2.49
C LEU A 99 0.00 -0.03 -2.72
N ASP A 100 -0.97 0.38 -3.55
CA ASP A 100 -2.11 -0.46 -3.94
C ASP A 100 -1.70 -1.73 -4.66
N GLU A 101 -0.72 -1.67 -5.57
CA GLU A 101 -0.19 -2.86 -6.24
C GLU A 101 0.37 -3.87 -5.22
N VAL A 102 1.18 -3.40 -4.28
CA VAL A 102 1.72 -4.24 -3.20
C VAL A 102 0.61 -4.74 -2.28
N TYR A 103 -0.36 -3.88 -1.96
CA TYR A 103 -1.48 -4.23 -1.11
C TYR A 103 -2.35 -5.35 -1.70
N GLN A 104 -2.65 -5.29 -3.01
CA GLN A 104 -3.37 -6.36 -3.71
C GLN A 104 -2.57 -7.65 -3.75
N LEU A 105 -1.27 -7.58 -4.03
CA LEU A 105 -0.39 -8.76 -4.06
C LEU A 105 -0.34 -9.44 -2.68
N VAL A 106 -0.22 -8.66 -1.61
CA VAL A 106 -0.22 -9.17 -0.24
C VAL A 106 -1.57 -9.76 0.14
N LYS A 107 -2.67 -9.10 -0.24
CA LYS A 107 -4.02 -9.64 -0.07
C LYS A 107 -4.13 -11.01 -0.72
N GLU A 108 -3.67 -11.16 -1.95
CA GLU A 108 -3.71 -12.44 -2.67
C GLU A 108 -2.90 -13.52 -1.96
N ILE A 109 -1.67 -13.20 -1.52
CA ILE A 109 -0.80 -14.14 -0.78
C ILE A 109 -1.48 -14.60 0.52
N LEU A 110 -1.94 -13.67 1.36
CA LEU A 110 -2.52 -13.98 2.67
C LEU A 110 -3.88 -14.67 2.56
N THR A 111 -4.69 -14.32 1.54
CA THR A 111 -6.01 -14.94 1.32
C THR A 111 -5.88 -16.34 0.73
N THR A 112 -4.99 -16.54 -0.26
CA THR A 112 -4.76 -17.86 -0.87
C THR A 112 -4.26 -18.87 0.15
N ARG A 113 -3.43 -18.43 1.09
CA ARG A 113 -2.94 -19.27 2.18
C ARG A 113 -4.04 -19.71 3.15
N ASN A 114 -4.90 -18.77 3.54
CA ASN A 114 -6.04 -19.07 4.42
C ASN A 114 -6.98 -20.12 3.78
N LEU A 115 -7.21 -20.05 2.47
CA LEU A 115 -7.93 -21.10 1.73
C LEU A 115 -7.18 -22.43 1.66
N GLY A 116 -5.85 -22.41 1.52
CA GLY A 116 -5.02 -23.62 1.45
C GLY A 116 -4.93 -24.40 2.76
N GLU A 117 -4.90 -23.69 3.90
CA GLU A 117 -4.89 -24.32 5.24
C GLU A 117 -6.26 -24.93 5.60
N HIS A 118 -7.36 -24.36 5.10
CA HIS A 118 -8.71 -24.92 5.29
C HIS A 118 -9.02 -26.16 4.44
N ALA A 119 -8.27 -26.41 3.36
CA ALA A 119 -8.52 -27.52 2.44
C ALA A 119 -7.81 -28.84 2.80
N ASN A 120 -6.85 -28.82 3.73
CA ASN A 120 -6.00 -29.98 4.07
C ASN A 120 -6.30 -30.59 5.46
N GLY A 121 -7.47 -30.29 6.02
CA GLY A 121 -7.93 -30.77 7.34
C GLY A 121 -9.18 -31.67 7.26
N GLY A 122 -9.22 -32.61 6.32
CA GLY A 122 -10.29 -33.61 6.17
C GLY A 122 -9.75 -35.03 6.18
#